data_AF-A0A9N9DB49-F1
#
_entry.id   AF-A0A9N9DB49-F1
#
_cell.length_a   1.000
_cell.length_b   1.000
_cell.length_c   1.000
_cell.angle_alpha   90.00
_cell.angle_beta   90.00
_cell.angle_gamma   90.00
#
_symmetry.space_group_name_H-M   'P 1'
#
loop_
_entity.id
_entity.type
_entity.pdbx_description
1 polymer ?
#
loop_
_entity_poly.entity_id
_entity_poly.type
_entity_poly.pdbx_seq_one_letter_code
_entity_poly.pdbx_strand_id
1 'polypeptide(L)'
;FSNKGVLYAKIELSEKDIIHLFITHTQASYMSAPPLIDKSVIIRQEQLFFLRKFIDKCTLNEPLEEPIILVGDLNVNSRPQPNSPDMNGDTAEYLNMIKILSGEGIEANQIDKSTSPDERLYNNPKIVKIIDTLKERYGNHPITFGDVIIADDGTISPRETVLTGKDDLLSQASLDYILLIGEQSKQRIWVDIQGTRVEEFFVNNTSNYPFSQLSDHYGVSTHLIGS
;
A
#
# COMPACT_ATOMS: atom_id res chain seq x y z
N PHE A 1 1.33 2.74 23.22
CA PHE A 1 0.16 2.50 22.36
C PHE A 1 0.07 3.63 21.35
N SER A 2 0.05 3.31 20.06
CA SER A 2 -0.24 4.29 19.01
C SER A 2 -1.71 4.14 18.62
N ASN A 3 -2.46 5.24 18.55
CA ASN A 3 -3.87 5.25 18.13
C ASN A 3 -3.94 5.24 16.61
N LYS A 4 -3.67 4.08 15.98
CA LYS A 4 -3.80 3.89 14.53
C LYS A 4 -5.27 3.97 14.10
N GLY A 5 -5.50 4.47 12.89
CA GLY A 5 -6.83 4.67 12.33
C GLY A 5 -6.77 5.22 10.91
N VAL A 6 -7.92 5.65 10.39
CA VAL A 6 -8.06 6.23 9.05
C VAL A 6 -8.55 7.68 9.15
N LEU A 7 -7.94 8.57 8.37
CA LEU A 7 -8.44 9.91 8.11
C LEU A 7 -9.17 9.92 6.76
N TYR A 8 -10.35 10.52 6.72
CA TYR A 8 -11.13 10.72 5.50
C TYR A 8 -11.36 12.22 5.25
N ALA A 9 -11.16 12.64 4.01
CA ALA A 9 -11.52 13.97 3.53
C ALA A 9 -12.29 13.86 2.20
N LYS A 10 -13.43 14.56 2.12
CA LYS A 10 -14.10 14.87 0.85
C LYS A 10 -13.58 16.23 0.39
N ILE A 11 -12.92 16.28 -0.76
CA ILE A 11 -12.18 17.46 -1.22
C ILE A 11 -12.77 17.93 -2.54
N GLU A 12 -13.29 19.15 -2.56
CA GLU A 12 -13.73 19.85 -3.76
C GLU A 12 -12.53 20.57 -4.39
N LEU A 13 -12.15 20.16 -5.59
CA LEU A 13 -11.06 20.78 -6.39
C LEU A 13 -11.61 21.90 -7.28
N SER A 14 -12.85 21.74 -7.76
CA SER A 14 -13.63 22.72 -8.51
C SER A 14 -15.13 22.42 -8.32
N GLU A 15 -16.02 23.31 -8.79
CA GLU A 15 -17.49 23.24 -8.58
C GLU A 15 -18.13 21.87 -8.96
N LYS A 16 -17.45 21.07 -9.79
CA LYS A 16 -17.96 19.78 -10.30
C LYS A 16 -17.02 18.61 -10.07
N ASP A 17 -15.94 18.85 -9.33
CA ASP A 17 -14.74 18.04 -9.29
C ASP A 17 -14.41 17.74 -7.84
N ILE A 18 -14.91 16.61 -7.37
CA ILE A 18 -14.79 16.18 -5.98
C ILE A 18 -14.07 14.85 -5.92
N ILE A 19 -13.19 14.68 -4.93
CA ILE A 19 -12.50 13.43 -4.63
C ILE A 19 -12.77 12.98 -3.19
N HIS A 20 -12.73 11.67 -2.97
CA HIS A 20 -12.75 11.05 -1.65
C HIS A 20 -11.36 10.51 -1.32
N LEU A 21 -10.65 11.17 -0.41
CA LEU A 21 -9.30 10.78 0.01
C LEU A 21 -9.34 10.10 1.38
N PHE A 22 -8.84 8.87 1.44
CA PHE A 22 -8.63 8.11 2.67
C PHE A 22 -7.13 7.95 2.89
N ILE A 23 -6.66 8.25 4.10
CA ILE A 23 -5.26 8.13 4.50
C ILE A 23 -5.20 7.22 5.71
N THR A 24 -4.32 6.22 5.70
CA THR A 24 -4.16 5.31 6.83
C THR A 24 -2.70 4.91 7.02
N HIS A 25 -2.41 4.40 8.21
CA HIS A 25 -1.17 3.69 8.52
C HIS A 25 -1.56 2.47 9.36
N THR A 26 -1.57 1.28 8.75
CA THR A 26 -2.05 0.03 9.39
C THR A 26 -0.99 -0.60 10.31
N GLN A 27 -1.30 -1.69 11.01
CA GLN A 27 -0.40 -2.35 11.95
C GLN A 27 0.92 -2.79 11.28
N ALA A 28 2.07 -2.49 11.89
CA ALA A 28 3.37 -2.91 11.36
C ALA A 28 3.73 -4.35 11.74
N SER A 29 4.60 -4.97 10.96
CA SER A 29 5.28 -6.21 11.32
C SER A 29 6.66 -5.89 11.87
N TYR A 30 7.14 -6.65 12.84
CA TYR A 30 8.52 -6.57 13.32
C TYR A 30 9.36 -7.74 12.77
N MET A 31 8.99 -8.20 11.58
CA MET A 31 9.68 -9.23 10.82
C MET A 31 9.52 -8.91 9.32
N SER A 32 10.59 -9.10 8.55
CA SER A 32 10.66 -8.70 7.13
C SER A 32 9.69 -9.45 6.19
N ALA A 33 9.33 -10.69 6.54
CA ALA A 33 8.38 -11.51 5.76
C ALA A 33 7.47 -12.32 6.71
N PRO A 34 6.47 -11.70 7.33
CA PRO A 34 5.58 -12.40 8.24
C PRO A 34 4.73 -13.45 7.50
N PRO A 35 4.54 -14.65 8.07
CA PRO A 35 3.56 -15.59 7.53
C PRO A 35 2.14 -15.04 7.68
N LEU A 36 1.19 -15.49 6.84
CA LEU A 36 -0.20 -15.01 6.88
C LEU A 36 -0.93 -15.23 8.21
N ILE A 37 -0.45 -16.19 9.01
CA ILE A 37 -0.97 -16.50 10.36
C ILE A 37 -0.34 -15.63 11.45
N ASP A 38 0.63 -14.78 11.11
CA ASP A 38 1.25 -13.88 12.06
C ASP A 38 0.19 -12.92 12.64
N LYS A 39 0.31 -12.64 13.94
CA LYS A 39 -0.66 -11.80 14.65
C LYS A 39 -0.74 -10.38 14.05
N SER A 40 0.38 -9.81 13.60
CA SER A 40 0.39 -8.49 12.98
C SER A 40 -0.33 -8.48 11.63
N VAL A 41 -0.16 -9.56 10.85
CA VAL A 41 -0.83 -9.77 9.56
C VAL A 41 -2.34 -9.93 9.74
N ILE A 42 -2.78 -10.74 10.71
CA ILE A 42 -4.22 -10.90 11.02
C ILE A 42 -4.84 -9.56 11.44
N ILE A 43 -4.17 -8.80 12.32
CA ILE A 43 -4.64 -7.47 12.73
C ILE A 43 -4.73 -6.53 11.53
N ARG A 44 -3.74 -6.51 10.64
CA ARG A 44 -3.79 -5.70 9.40
C ARG A 44 -4.96 -6.08 8.52
N GLN A 45 -5.22 -7.38 8.32
CA GLN A 45 -6.34 -7.84 7.49
C GLN A 45 -7.69 -7.39 8.08
N GLU A 46 -7.86 -7.46 9.40
CA GLU A 46 -9.04 -6.89 10.08
C GLU A 46 -9.13 -5.36 9.89
N GLN A 47 -8.02 -4.65 10.01
CA GLN A 47 -7.98 -3.20 9.78
C GLN A 47 -8.37 -2.84 8.35
N LEU A 48 -7.87 -3.58 7.34
CA LEU A 48 -8.22 -3.40 5.93
C LEU A 48 -9.71 -3.68 5.68
N PHE A 49 -10.28 -4.68 6.35
CA PHE A 49 -11.72 -4.96 6.29
C PHE A 49 -12.57 -3.84 6.87
N PHE A 50 -12.21 -3.34 8.06
CA PHE A 50 -12.91 -2.22 8.67
C PHE A 50 -12.72 -0.91 7.89
N LEU A 51 -11.54 -0.69 7.31
CA LEU A 51 -11.26 0.40 6.38
C LEU A 51 -12.18 0.32 5.16
N ARG A 52 -12.32 -0.85 4.53
CA ARG A 52 -13.21 -1.01 3.38
C ARG A 52 -14.67 -0.72 3.73
N LYS A 53 -15.14 -1.19 4.90
CA LYS A 53 -16.49 -0.85 5.40
C LYS A 53 -16.67 0.64 5.66
N PHE A 54 -15.63 1.31 6.16
CA PHE A 54 -15.65 2.75 6.39
C PHE A 54 -15.70 3.54 5.08
N ILE A 55 -14.93 3.12 4.07
CA ILE A 55 -14.99 3.68 2.72
C ILE A 55 -16.42 3.56 2.16
N ASP A 56 -17.00 2.35 2.18
CA ASP A 56 -18.37 2.15 1.69
C ASP A 56 -19.39 3.02 2.45
N LYS A 57 -19.24 3.18 3.77
CA LYS A 57 -20.11 4.04 4.58
C LYS A 57 -20.01 5.51 4.16
N CYS A 58 -18.80 6.00 3.89
CA CYS A 58 -18.56 7.39 3.51
C CYS A 58 -18.99 7.70 2.07
N THR A 59 -18.99 6.70 1.18
CA THR A 59 -19.24 6.90 -0.26
C THR A 59 -20.51 6.20 -0.76
N LEU A 60 -21.40 5.75 0.14
CA LEU A 60 -22.56 4.91 -0.22
C LEU A 60 -23.51 5.60 -1.21
N ASN A 61 -23.72 6.90 -1.04
CA ASN A 61 -24.68 7.70 -1.80
C ASN A 61 -23.99 8.73 -2.71
N GLU A 62 -22.69 8.60 -2.90
CA GLU A 62 -21.90 9.55 -3.66
C GLU A 62 -21.89 9.20 -5.16
N PRO A 63 -21.77 10.19 -6.05
CA PRO A 63 -21.72 9.96 -7.49
C PRO A 63 -20.59 9.02 -7.89
N LEU A 64 -20.81 8.21 -8.93
CA LEU A 64 -19.79 7.28 -9.44
C LEU A 64 -18.65 8.01 -10.16
N GLU A 65 -18.87 9.28 -10.47
CA GLU A 65 -17.94 10.19 -11.12
C GLU A 65 -16.87 10.74 -10.13
N GLU A 66 -17.07 10.63 -8.82
CA GLU A 66 -16.16 11.10 -7.78
C GLU A 66 -15.12 9.99 -7.45
N PRO A 67 -13.81 10.17 -7.73
CA PRO A 67 -12.81 9.15 -7.45
C PRO A 67 -12.63 8.90 -5.96
N ILE A 68 -12.44 7.61 -5.62
CA ILE A 68 -12.12 7.14 -4.28
C ILE A 68 -10.67 6.69 -4.26
N ILE A 69 -9.86 7.39 -3.46
CA ILE A 69 -8.40 7.22 -3.40
C ILE A 69 -8.03 6.84 -1.97
N LEU A 70 -7.30 5.74 -1.81
CA LEU A 70 -6.72 5.30 -0.55
C LEU A 70 -5.20 5.45 -0.64
N VAL A 71 -4.59 6.17 0.30
CA VAL A 71 -3.14 6.39 0.35
C VAL A 71 -2.54 6.07 1.72
N GLY A 72 -1.25 5.79 1.74
CA GLY A 72 -0.44 5.69 2.95
C GLY A 72 0.34 4.39 3.08
N ASP A 73 0.98 4.23 4.25
CA ASP A 73 1.72 3.03 4.63
C ASP A 73 0.75 1.93 5.08
N LEU A 74 0.49 0.99 4.19
CA LEU A 74 -0.40 -0.13 4.49
C LEU A 74 0.31 -1.28 5.20
N ASN A 75 1.62 -1.16 5.49
CA ASN A 75 2.46 -2.16 6.15
C ASN A 75 2.34 -3.58 5.57
N VAL A 76 1.91 -3.67 4.31
CA VAL A 76 1.82 -4.90 3.53
C VAL A 76 2.95 -4.81 2.53
N ASN A 77 3.93 -5.71 2.61
CA ASN A 77 5.00 -5.74 1.63
C ASN A 77 4.52 -6.46 0.37
N SER A 78 4.38 -5.74 -0.74
CA SER A 78 4.00 -6.37 -2.02
C SER A 78 5.17 -6.97 -2.79
N ARG A 79 6.42 -6.66 -2.41
CA ARG A 79 7.62 -7.22 -3.04
C ARG A 79 7.98 -8.59 -2.45
N PRO A 80 8.19 -9.61 -3.29
CA PRO A 80 8.81 -10.85 -2.87
C PRO A 80 10.22 -10.58 -2.32
N GLN A 81 10.67 -11.45 -1.39
CA GLN A 81 12.02 -11.36 -0.86
C GLN A 81 13.06 -11.49 -1.99
N PRO A 82 14.25 -10.83 -1.89
CA PRO A 82 15.24 -10.81 -2.98
C PRO A 82 15.74 -12.18 -3.47
N ASN A 83 15.56 -13.24 -2.67
CA ASN A 83 15.91 -14.62 -3.00
C ASN A 83 14.70 -15.46 -3.49
N SER A 84 13.55 -14.83 -3.73
CA SER A 84 12.34 -15.47 -4.25
C SER A 84 12.56 -15.93 -5.71
N PRO A 85 12.02 -17.10 -6.10
CA PRO A 85 12.05 -17.55 -7.50
C PRO A 85 11.29 -16.62 -8.45
N ASP A 86 10.31 -15.88 -7.93
CA ASP A 86 9.62 -14.81 -8.65
C ASP A 86 9.87 -13.49 -7.94
N MET A 87 10.88 -12.74 -8.40
CA MET A 87 11.25 -11.44 -7.81
C MET A 87 10.34 -10.29 -8.25
N ASN A 88 9.54 -10.48 -9.32
CA ASN A 88 8.62 -9.48 -9.85
C ASN A 88 7.15 -9.81 -9.56
N GLY A 89 6.89 -10.93 -8.88
CA GLY A 89 5.56 -11.39 -8.52
C GLY A 89 4.94 -10.61 -7.37
N ASP A 90 3.78 -11.10 -6.95
CA ASP A 90 3.02 -10.57 -5.82
C ASP A 90 3.22 -11.43 -4.56
N THR A 91 3.34 -10.80 -3.39
CA THR A 91 3.26 -11.55 -2.14
C THR A 91 1.84 -12.00 -1.83
N ALA A 92 1.71 -13.09 -1.08
CA ALA A 92 0.41 -13.59 -0.66
C ALA A 92 -0.36 -12.57 0.21
N GLU A 93 0.35 -11.80 1.05
CA GLU A 93 -0.28 -10.78 1.88
C GLU A 93 -0.83 -9.62 1.03
N TYR A 94 -0.09 -9.18 0.02
CA TYR A 94 -0.58 -8.19 -0.95
C TYR A 94 -1.82 -8.68 -1.68
N LEU A 95 -1.84 -9.93 -2.16
CA LEU A 95 -3.02 -10.49 -2.81
C LEU A 95 -4.23 -10.53 -1.87
N ASN A 96 -4.02 -10.84 -0.58
CA ASN A 96 -5.07 -10.77 0.42
C ASN A 96 -5.56 -9.34 0.66
N MET A 97 -4.66 -8.35 0.72
CA MET A 97 -5.04 -6.94 0.82
C MET A 97 -5.93 -6.53 -0.35
N ILE A 98 -5.55 -6.85 -1.59
CA ILE A 98 -6.35 -6.55 -2.79
C ILE A 98 -7.72 -7.23 -2.73
N LYS A 99 -7.80 -8.52 -2.35
CA LYS A 99 -9.07 -9.25 -2.20
C LYS A 99 -9.99 -8.66 -1.11
N ILE A 100 -9.43 -8.26 0.03
CA ILE A 100 -10.19 -7.64 1.13
C ILE A 100 -10.72 -6.28 0.68
N LEU A 101 -9.86 -5.44 0.09
CA LEU A 101 -10.25 -4.12 -0.38
C LEU A 101 -11.21 -4.19 -1.57
N SER A 102 -11.10 -5.18 -2.46
CA SER A 102 -12.05 -5.39 -3.56
C SER A 102 -13.42 -5.86 -3.06
N GLY A 103 -13.46 -6.51 -1.89
CA GLY A 103 -14.65 -7.07 -1.27
C GLY A 103 -14.80 -8.57 -1.50
N GLU A 104 -13.93 -9.20 -2.28
CA GLU A 104 -13.91 -10.65 -2.49
C GLU A 104 -13.71 -11.41 -1.17
N GLY A 105 -12.90 -10.84 -0.28
CA GLY A 105 -12.46 -11.52 0.94
C GLY A 105 -11.47 -12.65 0.64
N ILE A 106 -11.01 -13.31 1.70
CA ILE A 106 -9.98 -14.34 1.63
C ILE A 106 -10.53 -15.70 2.06
N GLU A 107 -9.90 -16.78 1.62
CA GLU A 107 -10.22 -18.12 2.10
C GLU A 107 -9.86 -18.25 3.60
N ALA A 108 -10.81 -18.68 4.43
CA ALA A 108 -10.61 -18.85 5.87
C ALA A 108 -9.47 -19.84 6.21
N ASN A 109 -9.27 -20.82 5.33
CA ASN A 109 -8.27 -21.87 5.50
C ASN A 109 -6.82 -21.39 5.36
N GLN A 110 -6.60 -20.16 4.90
CA GLN A 110 -5.29 -19.50 4.95
C GLN A 110 -4.88 -19.14 6.38
N ILE A 111 -5.86 -18.90 7.26
CA ILE A 111 -5.65 -18.53 8.66
C ILE A 111 -5.82 -19.76 9.56
N ASP A 112 -6.90 -20.52 9.37
CA ASP A 112 -7.19 -21.73 10.12
C ASP A 112 -7.43 -22.91 9.18
N LYS A 113 -6.43 -23.80 9.06
CA LYS A 113 -6.45 -24.97 8.18
C LYS A 113 -7.59 -25.95 8.44
N SER A 114 -8.30 -25.85 9.57
CA SER A 114 -9.45 -26.70 9.88
C SER A 114 -10.75 -26.22 9.20
N THR A 115 -10.77 -24.99 8.68
CA THR A 115 -11.93 -24.39 8.01
C THR A 115 -12.08 -24.84 6.55
N SER A 116 -13.29 -24.71 6.01
CA SER A 116 -13.56 -25.05 4.61
C SER A 116 -12.87 -24.06 3.65
N PRO A 117 -12.31 -24.51 2.51
CA PRO A 117 -11.82 -23.61 1.46
C PRO A 117 -12.90 -22.69 0.86
N ASP A 118 -14.18 -23.05 1.01
CA ASP A 118 -15.30 -22.24 0.53
C ASP A 118 -15.70 -21.13 1.50
N GLU A 119 -15.27 -21.22 2.77
CA GLU A 119 -15.54 -20.20 3.77
C GLU A 119 -14.68 -18.96 3.52
N ARG A 120 -15.35 -17.79 3.52
CA ARG A 120 -14.71 -16.50 3.24
C ARG A 120 -14.69 -15.63 4.48
N LEU A 121 -13.53 -15.07 4.77
CA LEU A 121 -13.35 -14.02 5.75
C LEU A 121 -13.29 -12.66 5.05
N TYR A 122 -13.76 -11.62 5.74
CA TYR A 122 -13.62 -10.23 5.33
C TYR A 122 -14.26 -9.88 3.96
N ASN A 123 -15.15 -10.73 3.44
CA ASN A 123 -15.87 -10.43 2.22
C ASN A 123 -16.92 -9.33 2.43
N ASN A 124 -17.28 -8.66 1.35
CA ASN A 124 -18.22 -7.55 1.32
C ASN A 124 -19.22 -7.76 0.18
N PRO A 125 -20.53 -7.52 0.36
CA PRO A 125 -21.52 -7.66 -0.71
C PRO A 125 -21.20 -6.85 -1.97
N LYS A 126 -20.52 -5.70 -1.83
CA LYS A 126 -20.14 -4.84 -2.96
C LYS A 126 -18.72 -5.15 -3.42
N ILE A 127 -18.60 -5.80 -4.58
CA ILE A 127 -17.32 -6.03 -5.25
C ILE A 127 -16.95 -4.83 -6.11
N VAL A 128 -15.71 -4.36 -5.98
CA VAL A 128 -15.15 -3.25 -6.76
C VAL A 128 -13.74 -3.60 -7.23
N LYS A 129 -13.31 -2.99 -8.33
CA LYS A 129 -11.91 -3.08 -8.76
C LYS A 129 -11.02 -2.27 -7.82
N ILE A 130 -9.81 -2.78 -7.56
CA ILE A 130 -8.73 -2.04 -6.88
C ILE A 130 -7.60 -1.88 -7.87
N ILE A 131 -7.13 -0.65 -8.04
CA ILE A 131 -6.00 -0.33 -8.92
C ILE A 131 -4.85 0.13 -8.04
N ASP A 132 -3.77 -0.65 -8.00
CA ASP A 132 -2.48 -0.21 -7.46
C ASP A 132 -1.77 0.61 -8.54
N THR A 133 -1.66 1.92 -8.31
CA THR A 133 -1.13 2.84 -9.31
C THR A 133 0.36 2.66 -9.56
N LEU A 134 1.14 2.23 -8.57
CA LEU A 134 2.56 1.95 -8.74
C LEU A 134 2.74 0.67 -9.56
N LYS A 135 2.02 -0.40 -9.19
CA LYS A 135 2.08 -1.67 -9.92
C LYS A 135 1.63 -1.50 -11.37
N GLU A 136 0.53 -0.79 -11.61
CA GLU A 136 0.01 -0.57 -12.96
C GLU A 136 1.00 0.23 -13.83
N ARG A 137 1.73 1.18 -13.24
CA ARG A 137 2.74 1.95 -13.97
C ARG A 137 3.99 1.13 -14.28
N TYR A 138 4.59 0.52 -13.26
CA TYR A 138 5.92 -0.09 -13.37
C TYR A 138 5.88 -1.54 -13.84
N GLY A 139 4.72 -2.19 -13.80
CA GLY A 139 4.57 -3.63 -14.03
C GLY A 139 5.10 -4.49 -12.88
N ASN A 140 5.62 -3.86 -11.81
CA ASN A 140 6.09 -4.46 -10.58
C ASN A 140 5.90 -3.48 -9.41
N HIS A 141 6.25 -3.90 -8.21
CA HIS A 141 6.17 -3.09 -6.99
C HIS A 141 7.51 -2.38 -6.75
N PRO A 142 7.63 -1.05 -6.86
CA PRO A 142 8.90 -0.36 -6.60
C PRO A 142 9.24 -0.33 -5.10
N ILE A 143 10.51 -0.12 -4.76
CA ILE A 143 10.95 -0.04 -3.36
C ILE A 143 10.45 1.28 -2.75
N THR A 144 9.82 1.21 -1.59
CA THR A 144 9.42 2.38 -0.79
C THR A 144 10.01 2.37 0.62
N PHE A 145 10.67 1.28 1.03
CA PHE A 145 11.27 1.15 2.37
C PHE A 145 12.49 0.21 2.35
N GLY A 146 13.50 0.53 3.17
CA GLY A 146 14.70 -0.31 3.35
C GLY A 146 15.53 -0.49 2.07
N ASP A 147 15.68 0.59 1.31
CA ASP A 147 16.43 0.61 0.04
C ASP A 147 17.93 0.34 0.20
N VAL A 148 18.58 0.00 -0.91
CA VAL A 148 19.97 -0.46 -0.95
C VAL A 148 20.82 0.34 -1.95
N ILE A 149 22.13 0.33 -1.71
CA ILE A 149 23.16 0.76 -2.65
C ILE A 149 23.86 -0.51 -3.16
N ILE A 150 23.93 -0.65 -4.48
CA ILE A 150 24.67 -1.71 -5.16
C ILE A 150 25.94 -1.08 -5.74
N ALA A 151 27.11 -1.49 -5.25
CA ALA A 151 28.39 -1.04 -5.76
C ALA A 151 28.74 -1.71 -7.11
N ASP A 152 29.75 -1.18 -7.80
CA ASP A 152 30.20 -1.70 -9.12
C ASP A 152 30.61 -3.18 -9.08
N ASP A 153 31.07 -3.66 -7.93
CA ASP A 153 31.46 -5.06 -7.69
C ASP A 153 30.28 -5.97 -7.29
N GLY A 154 29.06 -5.43 -7.26
CA GLY A 154 27.84 -6.12 -6.86
C GLY A 154 27.61 -6.18 -5.35
N THR A 155 28.46 -5.57 -4.54
CA THR A 155 28.26 -5.52 -3.08
C THR A 155 27.01 -4.71 -2.75
N ILE A 156 26.12 -5.30 -1.95
CA ILE A 156 24.88 -4.68 -1.50
C ILE A 156 25.09 -4.12 -0.09
N SER A 157 24.72 -2.86 0.11
CA SER A 157 24.73 -2.20 1.43
C SER A 157 23.44 -1.41 1.65
N PRO A 158 22.97 -1.24 2.90
CA PRO A 158 21.79 -0.44 3.18
C PRO A 158 22.02 1.02 2.81
N ARG A 159 21.03 1.65 2.18
CA ARG A 159 21.13 3.06 1.78
C ARG A 159 20.99 4.02 2.98
N GLU A 160 20.23 3.62 3.97
CA GLU A 160 19.94 4.36 5.19
C GLU A 160 20.14 3.38 6.37
N THR A 161 20.84 3.81 7.42
CA THR A 161 21.19 2.94 8.57
C THR A 161 20.85 3.53 9.94
N VAL A 162 20.36 4.77 9.98
CA VAL A 162 20.09 5.52 11.21
C VAL A 162 18.59 5.60 11.51
N LEU A 163 17.77 5.82 10.48
CA LEU A 163 16.31 5.88 10.58
C LEU A 163 15.65 4.51 10.42
N THR A 164 16.22 3.66 9.57
CA THR A 164 15.72 2.32 9.26
C THR A 164 16.09 1.35 10.38
N GLY A 165 15.10 0.59 10.85
CA GLY A 165 15.30 -0.45 11.86
C GLY A 165 16.39 -1.45 11.44
N LYS A 166 17.21 -1.90 12.40
CA LYS A 166 18.31 -2.84 12.11
C LYS A 166 17.85 -4.13 11.45
N ASP A 167 16.67 -4.61 11.82
CA ASP A 167 16.06 -5.83 11.29
C ASP A 167 15.42 -5.62 9.91
N ASP A 168 15.28 -4.35 9.49
CA ASP A 168 14.64 -3.93 8.24
C ASP A 168 15.64 -3.44 7.18
N LEU A 169 16.92 -3.35 7.53
CA LEU A 169 17.99 -3.06 6.58
C LEU A 169 17.98 -4.10 5.47
N LEU A 170 18.13 -3.63 4.21
CA LEU A 170 18.13 -4.46 3.00
C LEU A 170 16.79 -5.10 2.64
N SER A 171 15.70 -4.77 3.35
CA SER A 171 14.38 -5.36 3.12
C SER A 171 13.83 -5.09 1.71
N GLN A 172 14.17 -3.95 1.10
CA GLN A 172 13.72 -3.55 -0.23
C GLN A 172 12.20 -3.71 -0.39
N ALA A 173 11.44 -3.28 0.61
CA ALA A 173 10.01 -3.49 0.70
C ALA A 173 9.22 -2.41 -0.06
N SER A 174 7.99 -2.75 -0.44
CA SER A 174 6.99 -1.82 -0.98
C SER A 174 5.81 -1.79 -0.04
N LEU A 175 5.71 -0.74 0.78
CA LEU A 175 4.73 -0.60 1.86
C LEU A 175 3.76 0.58 1.67
N ASP A 176 4.14 1.53 0.81
CA ASP A 176 3.44 2.79 0.59
C ASP A 176 2.66 2.75 -0.70
N TYR A 177 1.37 3.06 -0.62
CA TYR A 177 0.44 2.88 -1.74
C TYR A 177 -0.34 4.15 -2.08
N ILE A 178 -0.68 4.26 -3.36
CA ILE A 178 -1.84 5.03 -3.84
C ILE A 178 -2.74 4.02 -4.58
N LEU A 179 -3.86 3.66 -3.94
CA LEU A 179 -4.85 2.73 -4.46
C LEU A 179 -6.11 3.46 -4.91
N LEU A 180 -6.65 3.06 -6.06
CA LEU A 180 -7.94 3.54 -6.55
C LEU A 180 -9.00 2.48 -6.34
N ILE A 181 -10.16 2.91 -5.87
CA ILE A 181 -11.28 2.03 -5.55
C ILE A 181 -12.40 2.30 -6.56
N GLY A 182 -12.67 1.31 -7.41
CA GLY A 182 -13.60 1.40 -8.53
C GLY A 182 -12.93 1.65 -9.87
N GLU A 183 -13.76 1.88 -10.90
CA GLU A 183 -13.30 2.16 -12.26
C GLU A 183 -13.18 3.66 -12.51
N GLN A 184 -12.13 4.07 -13.23
CA GLN A 184 -11.91 5.48 -13.60
C GLN A 184 -12.73 5.96 -14.80
N SER A 185 -13.29 5.03 -15.60
CA SER A 185 -13.93 5.32 -16.90
C SER A 185 -15.17 6.22 -16.82
N LYS A 186 -15.71 6.43 -15.62
CA LYS A 186 -16.87 7.30 -15.37
C LYS A 186 -16.49 8.62 -14.73
N GLN A 187 -15.22 8.83 -14.38
CA GLN A 187 -14.78 9.97 -13.58
C GLN A 187 -14.43 11.17 -14.45
N ARG A 188 -14.72 12.38 -13.96
CA ARG A 188 -14.30 13.64 -14.60
C ARG A 188 -12.86 14.00 -14.28
N ILE A 189 -12.42 13.59 -13.09
CA ILE A 189 -11.04 13.66 -12.65
C ILE A 189 -10.53 12.24 -12.52
N TRP A 190 -9.40 11.96 -13.14
CA TRP A 190 -8.76 10.65 -13.03
C TRP A 190 -7.35 10.80 -12.47
N VAL A 191 -6.85 9.72 -11.88
CA VAL A 191 -5.48 9.61 -11.39
C VAL A 191 -4.56 9.25 -12.55
N ASP A 192 -3.52 10.04 -12.74
CA ASP A 192 -2.50 9.84 -13.74
C ASP A 192 -1.55 8.70 -13.36
N ILE A 193 -1.92 7.49 -13.77
CA ILE A 193 -1.11 6.29 -13.53
C ILE A 193 0.30 6.45 -14.12
N GLN A 194 0.43 7.07 -15.30
CA GLN A 194 1.73 7.27 -15.93
C GLN A 194 2.58 8.33 -15.22
N GLY A 195 1.94 9.23 -14.47
CA GLY A 195 2.58 10.22 -13.61
C GLY A 195 3.00 9.70 -12.22
N THR A 196 2.43 8.59 -11.75
CA THR A 196 2.63 8.05 -10.39
C THR A 196 4.06 7.58 -10.12
N ARG A 197 4.78 8.12 -9.15
CA ARG A 197 6.19 7.74 -8.90
C ARG A 197 6.51 7.63 -7.43
N VAL A 198 7.59 6.92 -7.13
CA VAL A 198 8.27 6.99 -5.84
C VAL A 198 9.05 8.30 -5.76
N GLU A 199 8.94 8.99 -4.64
CA GLU A 199 9.59 10.27 -4.34
C GLU A 199 10.64 10.06 -3.25
N GLU A 200 11.89 9.95 -3.66
CA GLU A 200 13.04 9.89 -2.76
C GLU A 200 13.31 11.29 -2.18
N PHE A 201 13.64 11.38 -0.89
CA PHE A 201 13.98 12.65 -0.23
C PHE A 201 15.33 12.57 0.47
N PHE A 202 16.37 12.37 -0.34
CA PHE A 202 17.75 12.34 0.12
C PHE A 202 18.22 13.70 0.64
N VAL A 203 19.09 13.65 1.65
CA VAL A 203 19.67 14.84 2.26
C VAL A 203 21.00 15.13 1.60
N ASN A 204 21.07 16.26 0.89
CA ASN A 204 22.33 16.73 0.33
C ASN A 204 23.29 17.09 1.47
N ASN A 205 24.50 16.53 1.43
CA ASN A 205 25.57 16.73 2.41
C ASN A 205 25.39 15.99 3.76
N THR A 206 25.50 14.66 3.70
CA THR A 206 25.53 13.76 4.87
C THR A 206 26.69 14.02 5.84
N SER A 207 27.69 14.86 5.51
CA SER A 207 28.73 15.20 6.49
C SER A 207 28.21 16.00 7.68
N ASN A 208 27.04 16.64 7.54
CA ASN A 208 26.40 17.44 8.59
C ASN A 208 25.27 16.69 9.31
N TYR A 209 24.82 15.54 8.81
CA TYR A 209 23.67 14.81 9.34
C TYR A 209 23.94 13.32 9.38
N PRO A 210 23.55 12.61 10.45
CA PRO A 210 23.83 11.18 10.57
C PRO A 210 22.98 10.31 9.63
N PHE A 211 21.95 10.84 8.99
CA PHE A 211 21.02 10.12 8.11
C PHE A 211 21.19 10.52 6.64
N SER A 212 20.86 9.62 5.72
CA SER A 212 20.95 9.85 4.26
C SER A 212 19.64 10.37 3.63
N GLN A 213 18.52 10.28 4.33
CA GLN A 213 17.17 10.69 3.90
C GLN A 213 16.33 11.21 5.08
N LEU A 214 15.25 11.93 4.80
CA LEU A 214 14.40 12.57 5.82
C LEU A 214 13.42 11.63 6.56
N SER A 215 13.15 10.46 5.99
CA SER A 215 12.32 9.40 6.56
C SER A 215 12.93 8.06 6.13
N ASP A 216 12.65 7.00 6.87
CA ASP A 216 12.99 5.61 6.54
C ASP A 216 12.18 5.03 5.36
N HIS A 217 10.99 5.57 5.11
CA HIS A 217 10.21 5.34 3.90
C HIS A 217 10.56 6.35 2.79
N TYR A 218 10.11 6.11 1.57
CA TYR A 218 10.00 7.07 0.48
C TYR A 218 8.56 7.60 0.34
N GLY A 219 8.40 8.71 -0.37
CA GLY A 219 7.09 9.22 -0.74
C GLY A 219 6.53 8.49 -1.94
N VAL A 220 5.22 8.59 -2.14
CA VAL A 220 4.57 8.21 -3.40
C VAL A 220 3.72 9.39 -3.86
N SER A 221 3.87 9.79 -5.11
CA SER A 221 3.11 10.90 -5.69
C SER A 221 2.39 10.48 -6.97
N THR A 222 1.30 11.17 -7.27
CA THR A 222 0.59 11.08 -8.56
C THR A 222 -0.07 12.43 -8.86
N HIS A 223 -0.60 12.58 -10.07
CA HIS A 223 -1.34 13.76 -10.49
C HIS A 223 -2.82 13.42 -10.68
N LEU A 224 -3.67 14.41 -10.41
CA LEU A 224 -5.08 14.37 -10.79
C LEU A 224 -5.24 15.18 -12.07
N ILE A 225 -5.85 14.57 -13.08
CA ILE A 225 -6.10 15.19 -14.39
C ILE A 225 -7.61 15.33 -14.57
N GLY A 226 -8.06 16.53 -14.88
CA GLY A 226 -9.45 16.81 -15.25
C GLY A 226 -9.69 16.70 -16.76
N SER A 227 -10.91 16.33 -17.12
CA SER A 227 -11.43 16.37 -18.50
C SER A 227 -11.62 17.78 -19.04
#